data_AF-A0AAQ3U154-F1
#
_entry.id   AF-A0AAQ3U154-F1
#
_cell.length_a   1.000
_cell.length_b   1.000
_cell.length_c   1.000
_cell.angle_alpha   90.00
_cell.angle_beta   90.00
_cell.angle_gamma   90.00
#
_symmetry.space_group_name_H-M   'P 1'
#
loop_
_entity.id
_entity.type
_entity.pdbx_description
1 polymer ?
#
loop_
_entity_poly.entity_id
_entity_poly.type
_entity_poly.pdbx_seq_one_letter_code
_entity_poly.pdbx_strand_id
1 'polypeptide(L)'
;MDQPPPPAIPREVWEGCSVLLDINDGDRLAFFHLTPGSTVKIGNKACSLQPLVGRPFGSLFRLGTDGLVPCVAADATSRAQNLSSDDIEAMKRDGATDDEIVEALIANSSTFGNKTVFSQEKYKLKKQKKYAPKVLLRRPSSRSICETYFKKSLAQIGFMRVDTLSLLLSMANVGAYSDVLVVDMVGGLVVGAVAERLGGTGYVCSTYLGSAPSSIDIIRMYNLSSTMVSRIVQVLLSDLCSMRSSENTPTVLNGGTEGEVVEPVIAAEVDAQVSQAQPVDTTVSDEKA
;
A
#
# COMPACT_ATOMS: atom_id res chain seq x y z
N MET A 1 30.85 20.54 10.58
CA MET A 1 29.42 20.87 10.61
C MET A 1 28.73 19.71 11.28
N ASP A 2 28.11 19.94 12.43
CA ASP A 2 27.43 18.92 13.22
C ASP A 2 25.95 18.95 12.79
N GLN A 3 25.59 18.17 11.76
CA GLN A 3 24.19 18.05 11.38
C GLN A 3 23.49 17.14 12.38
N PRO A 4 22.26 17.50 12.84
CA PRO A 4 21.51 16.65 13.74
C PRO A 4 21.28 15.29 13.08
N PRO A 5 21.29 14.18 13.86
CA PRO A 5 21.08 12.86 13.33
C PRO A 5 19.73 12.79 12.58
N PRO A 6 19.64 12.01 11.50
CA PRO A 6 18.40 11.86 10.76
C PRO A 6 17.27 11.39 11.68
N PRO A 7 16.03 11.86 11.46
CA PRO A 7 14.90 11.50 12.30
C PRO A 7 14.71 9.97 12.32
N ALA A 8 14.44 9.44 13.51
CA ALA A 8 14.22 8.01 13.68
C ALA A 8 12.99 7.54 12.89
N ILE A 9 13.17 6.49 12.09
CA ILE A 9 12.09 5.88 11.31
C ILE A 9 11.12 5.19 12.28
N PRO A 10 9.83 5.58 12.33
CA PRO A 10 8.86 4.94 13.22
C PRO A 10 8.72 3.45 12.91
N ARG A 11 8.87 2.60 13.92
CA ARG A 11 8.76 1.14 13.78
C ARG A 11 7.35 0.62 13.98
N GLU A 12 6.56 1.37 14.71
CA GLU A 12 5.17 1.08 15.04
C GLU A 12 4.23 1.98 14.24
N VAL A 13 3.02 1.52 14.08
CA VAL A 13 1.92 2.24 13.44
C VAL A 13 1.33 3.25 14.40
N TRP A 14 1.00 4.44 13.89
CA TRP A 14 0.41 5.53 14.67
C TRP A 14 -0.87 6.05 14.00
N GLU A 15 -1.68 6.78 14.76
CA GLU A 15 -2.87 7.43 14.21
C GLU A 15 -2.49 8.54 13.22
N GLY A 16 -3.17 8.59 12.07
CA GLY A 16 -2.86 9.48 10.96
C GLY A 16 -1.73 8.98 10.05
N CYS A 17 -1.17 7.80 10.27
CA CYS A 17 -0.18 7.24 9.33
C CYS A 17 -0.85 6.51 8.17
N SER A 18 -0.18 6.48 7.02
CA SER A 18 -0.52 5.58 5.94
C SER A 18 0.03 4.18 6.20
N VAL A 19 -0.76 3.15 5.92
CA VAL A 19 -0.35 1.75 6.02
C VAL A 19 -0.72 1.01 4.73
N LEU A 20 0.01 -0.05 4.44
CA LEU A 20 -0.35 -1.00 3.39
C LEU A 20 -0.82 -2.30 4.02
N LEU A 21 -2.04 -2.71 3.73
CA LEU A 21 -2.53 -4.05 4.07
C LEU A 21 -2.26 -5.00 2.92
N ASP A 22 -1.48 -6.03 3.22
CA ASP A 22 -1.14 -7.13 2.33
C ASP A 22 -2.00 -8.34 2.72
N ILE A 23 -3.08 -8.56 1.97
CA ILE A 23 -4.07 -9.60 2.26
C ILE A 23 -3.74 -10.83 1.43
N ASN A 24 -3.59 -11.98 2.10
CA ASN A 24 -3.31 -13.29 1.50
C ASN A 24 -2.04 -13.30 0.62
N ASP A 25 -0.95 -12.72 1.12
CA ASP A 25 0.38 -12.76 0.49
C ASP A 25 0.40 -12.19 -0.94
N GLY A 26 -0.13 -10.98 -1.10
CA GLY A 26 -0.08 -10.22 -2.34
C GLY A 26 -1.30 -10.35 -3.25
N ASP A 27 -2.31 -11.15 -2.85
CA ASP A 27 -3.58 -11.29 -3.59
C ASP A 27 -4.33 -9.95 -3.64
N ARG A 28 -4.35 -9.22 -2.51
CA ARG A 28 -4.91 -7.86 -2.46
C ARG A 28 -4.02 -6.96 -1.60
N LEU A 29 -3.48 -5.94 -2.23
CA LEU A 29 -2.76 -4.84 -1.59
C LEU A 29 -3.72 -3.66 -1.43
N ALA A 30 -3.80 -3.01 -0.27
CA ALA A 30 -4.65 -1.84 -0.07
C ALA A 30 -4.03 -0.82 0.88
N PHE A 31 -3.97 0.43 0.44
CA PHE A 31 -3.50 1.54 1.26
C PHE A 31 -4.63 2.13 2.07
N PHE A 32 -4.32 2.49 3.31
CA PHE A 32 -5.23 3.20 4.20
C PHE A 32 -4.49 4.33 4.88
N HIS A 33 -5.14 5.48 5.01
CA HIS A 33 -4.73 6.52 5.95
C HIS A 33 -5.50 6.27 7.25
N LEU A 34 -4.80 5.99 8.34
CA LEU A 34 -5.42 5.53 9.57
C LEU A 34 -6.10 6.67 10.33
N THR A 35 -7.41 6.57 10.45
CA THR A 35 -8.26 7.41 11.30
C THR A 35 -9.10 6.52 12.23
N PRO A 36 -9.71 7.08 13.30
CA PRO A 36 -10.61 6.34 14.20
C PRO A 36 -11.71 5.54 13.48
N GLY A 37 -12.26 6.10 12.39
CA GLY A 37 -13.31 5.47 11.58
C GLY A 37 -12.82 4.58 10.45
N SER A 38 -11.50 4.37 10.29
CA SER A 38 -10.98 3.60 9.16
C SER A 38 -11.35 2.13 9.25
N THR A 39 -11.94 1.59 8.19
CA THR A 39 -12.34 0.19 8.09
C THR A 39 -11.84 -0.47 6.81
N VAL A 40 -11.66 -1.79 6.85
CA VAL A 40 -11.34 -2.61 5.68
C VAL A 40 -12.36 -3.73 5.52
N LYS A 41 -12.82 -3.93 4.29
CA LYS A 41 -13.66 -5.09 3.94
C LYS A 41 -12.77 -6.30 3.63
N ILE A 42 -12.87 -7.35 4.43
CA ILE A 42 -12.18 -8.64 4.24
C ILE A 42 -13.24 -9.72 4.07
N GLY A 43 -13.35 -10.26 2.86
CA GLY A 43 -14.49 -11.08 2.47
C GLY A 43 -15.79 -10.27 2.60
N ASN A 44 -16.74 -10.79 3.38
CA ASN A 44 -18.03 -10.14 3.62
C ASN A 44 -18.09 -9.33 4.92
N LYS A 45 -17.01 -9.27 5.70
CA LYS A 45 -16.97 -8.53 6.97
C LYS A 45 -16.23 -7.21 6.81
N ALA A 46 -16.80 -6.13 7.33
CA ALA A 46 -16.10 -4.86 7.53
C ALA A 46 -15.40 -4.90 8.89
N CYS A 47 -14.11 -4.60 8.92
CA CYS A 47 -13.27 -4.70 10.11
C CYS A 47 -12.65 -3.34 10.42
N SER A 48 -12.68 -2.92 11.68
CA SER A 48 -11.97 -1.72 12.13
C SER A 48 -10.45 -1.91 12.01
N LEU A 49 -9.76 -0.85 11.59
CA LEU A 49 -8.29 -0.78 11.52
C LEU A 49 -7.64 -0.27 12.81
N GLN A 50 -8.44 0.13 13.80
CA GLN A 50 -7.95 0.59 15.10
C GLN A 50 -6.97 -0.38 15.79
N PRO A 51 -7.16 -1.71 15.75
CA PRO A 51 -6.22 -2.67 16.38
C PRO A 51 -4.80 -2.67 15.80
N LEU A 52 -4.58 -2.00 14.65
CA LEU A 52 -3.27 -1.87 14.03
C LEU A 52 -2.40 -0.80 14.70
N VAL A 53 -3.02 0.20 15.32
CA VAL A 53 -2.30 1.31 15.98
C VAL A 53 -1.49 0.77 17.16
N GLY A 54 -0.24 1.21 17.29
CA GLY A 54 0.72 0.73 18.29
C GLY A 54 1.33 -0.64 17.97
N ARG A 55 1.03 -1.24 16.81
CA ARG A 55 1.65 -2.49 16.39
C ARG A 55 2.83 -2.24 15.46
N PRO A 56 3.90 -3.05 15.52
CA PRO A 56 5.02 -2.90 14.61
C PRO A 56 4.61 -3.22 13.18
N PHE A 57 5.19 -2.50 12.21
CA PHE A 57 5.11 -2.90 10.81
C PHE A 57 5.68 -4.32 10.65
N GLY A 58 5.02 -5.14 9.86
CA GLY A 58 5.26 -6.58 9.73
C GLY A 58 4.36 -7.46 10.60
N SER A 59 3.54 -6.87 11.47
CA SER A 59 2.57 -7.63 12.28
C SER A 59 1.54 -8.35 11.40
N LEU A 60 1.25 -9.60 11.75
CA LEU A 60 0.24 -10.41 11.09
C LEU A 60 -1.07 -10.39 11.89
N PHE A 61 -2.17 -10.25 11.19
CA PHE A 61 -3.53 -10.26 11.75
C PHE A 61 -4.36 -11.32 11.07
N ARG A 62 -5.30 -11.85 11.84
CA ARG A 62 -6.36 -12.77 11.41
C ARG A 62 -7.72 -12.15 11.70
N LEU A 63 -8.75 -12.74 11.13
CA LEU A 63 -10.12 -12.29 11.34
C LEU A 63 -10.70 -12.98 12.57
N GLY A 64 -10.94 -12.23 13.64
CA GLY A 64 -11.67 -12.69 14.82
C GLY A 64 -13.19 -12.53 14.68
N THR A 65 -13.91 -12.79 15.78
CA THR A 65 -15.36 -12.53 15.91
C THR A 65 -15.67 -11.05 15.72
N ASP A 66 -14.90 -10.19 16.39
CA ASP A 66 -15.16 -8.75 16.53
C ASP A 66 -14.23 -7.86 15.69
N GLY A 67 -13.42 -8.43 14.80
CA GLY A 67 -12.54 -7.68 13.90
C GLY A 67 -11.14 -8.28 13.75
N LEU A 68 -10.16 -7.43 13.46
CA LEU A 68 -8.77 -7.86 13.29
C LEU A 68 -8.13 -8.19 14.64
N VAL A 69 -7.60 -9.40 14.76
CA VAL A 69 -6.89 -9.88 15.95
C VAL A 69 -5.44 -10.18 15.57
N PRO A 70 -4.43 -9.73 16.34
CA PRO A 70 -3.04 -10.09 16.10
C PRO A 70 -2.84 -11.61 16.15
N CYS A 71 -2.05 -12.15 15.23
CA CYS A 71 -1.61 -13.54 15.32
C CYS A 71 -0.57 -13.66 16.44
N VAL A 72 -0.95 -14.26 17.56
CA VAL A 72 -0.02 -14.70 18.60
C VAL A 72 0.40 -16.13 18.26
N ALA A 73 1.69 -16.45 18.42
CA ALA A 73 2.24 -17.75 18.05
C ALA A 73 1.86 -18.84 19.08
N ALA A 74 0.61 -19.30 19.10
CA ALA A 74 0.23 -20.56 19.79
C ALA A 74 -1.20 -21.04 19.44
N ASP A 75 -1.30 -22.35 19.24
CA ASP A 75 -2.43 -23.30 19.46
C ASP A 75 -3.64 -23.29 18.50
N ALA A 76 -4.29 -24.42 18.14
CA ALA A 76 -4.03 -25.86 18.21
C ALA A 76 -5.14 -26.59 17.39
N THR A 77 -4.90 -27.87 17.10
CA THR A 77 -5.71 -28.86 16.35
C THR A 77 -7.12 -29.17 16.88
N SER A 78 -8.09 -29.47 15.99
CA SER A 78 -9.18 -30.43 16.29
C SER A 78 -9.88 -31.03 15.05
N ARG A 79 -10.53 -32.19 15.26
CA ARG A 79 -10.89 -33.25 14.29
C ARG A 79 -12.41 -33.26 14.05
N ALA A 80 -12.90 -33.18 12.80
CA ALA A 80 -14.36 -33.28 12.54
C ALA A 80 -14.76 -33.79 11.14
N GLN A 81 -15.92 -34.47 11.12
CA GLN A 81 -16.60 -35.21 10.04
C GLN A 81 -17.44 -34.29 9.10
N ASN A 82 -18.06 -34.89 8.07
CA ASN A 82 -18.61 -34.29 6.85
C ASN A 82 -19.28 -32.91 7.04
N LEU A 83 -18.65 -31.85 6.50
CA LEU A 83 -19.11 -30.46 6.63
C LEU A 83 -19.89 -29.98 5.41
N SER A 84 -21.11 -29.51 5.64
CA SER A 84 -21.88 -28.66 4.73
C SER A 84 -21.44 -27.18 4.82
N SER A 85 -21.99 -26.31 3.96
CA SER A 85 -21.72 -24.86 4.04
C SER A 85 -22.24 -24.26 5.35
N ASP A 86 -23.38 -24.75 5.82
CA ASP A 86 -24.02 -24.29 7.06
C ASP A 86 -23.20 -24.71 8.28
N ASP A 87 -22.57 -25.89 8.24
CA ASP A 87 -21.68 -26.37 9.31
C ASP A 87 -20.40 -25.53 9.42
N ILE A 88 -19.89 -25.00 8.31
CA ILE A 88 -18.73 -24.09 8.32
C ILE A 88 -19.10 -22.76 8.98
N GLU A 89 -20.32 -22.26 8.74
CA GLU A 89 -20.81 -21.06 9.41
C GLU A 89 -21.10 -21.31 10.90
N ALA A 90 -21.61 -22.49 11.24
CA ALA A 90 -21.77 -22.93 12.63
C ALA A 90 -20.43 -22.99 13.36
N MET A 91 -19.40 -23.63 12.78
CA MET A 91 -18.06 -23.67 13.36
C MET A 91 -17.49 -22.26 13.60
N LYS A 92 -17.70 -21.33 12.66
CA LYS A 92 -17.30 -19.92 12.85
C LYS A 92 -18.05 -19.22 13.97
N ARG A 93 -19.34 -19.54 14.15
CA ARG A 93 -20.19 -18.98 15.21
C ARG A 93 -19.82 -19.54 16.58
N ASP A 94 -19.45 -20.81 16.63
CA ASP A 94 -19.06 -21.54 17.84
C ASP A 94 -17.61 -21.23 18.28
N GLY A 95 -16.91 -20.38 17.51
CA GLY A 95 -15.57 -19.90 17.85
C GLY A 95 -14.43 -20.81 17.41
N ALA A 96 -14.67 -21.76 16.51
CA ALA A 96 -13.61 -22.58 15.92
C ALA A 96 -12.56 -21.70 15.24
N THR A 97 -11.29 -22.08 15.38
CA THR A 97 -10.20 -21.31 14.77
C THR A 97 -10.21 -21.47 13.25
N ASP A 98 -9.73 -20.46 12.54
CA ASP A 98 -9.65 -20.50 11.08
C ASP A 98 -8.85 -21.72 10.55
N ASP A 99 -7.83 -22.13 11.30
CA ASP A 99 -7.01 -23.30 10.99
C ASP A 99 -7.76 -24.62 11.23
N GLU A 100 -8.53 -24.74 12.32
CA GLU A 100 -9.43 -25.88 12.56
C GLU A 100 -10.45 -26.06 11.42
N ILE A 101 -10.99 -24.95 10.90
CA ILE A 101 -11.93 -24.98 9.77
C ILE A 101 -11.23 -25.57 8.53
N VAL A 102 -9.99 -25.17 8.27
CA VAL A 102 -9.22 -25.68 7.13
C VAL A 102 -8.86 -27.16 7.33
N GLU A 103 -8.46 -27.56 8.53
CA GLU A 103 -8.16 -28.95 8.86
C GLU A 103 -9.39 -29.86 8.71
N ALA A 104 -10.54 -29.43 9.22
CA ALA A 104 -11.79 -30.15 9.06
C ALA A 104 -12.19 -30.26 7.57
N LEU A 105 -11.98 -29.22 6.76
CA LEU A 105 -12.22 -29.28 5.31
C LEU A 105 -11.29 -30.27 4.59
N ILE A 106 -10.05 -30.42 5.04
CA ILE A 106 -9.10 -31.38 4.48
C ILE A 106 -9.49 -32.81 4.88
N ALA A 107 -9.79 -33.03 6.16
CA ALA A 107 -10.19 -34.32 6.71
C ALA A 107 -11.44 -34.88 6.01
N ASN A 108 -12.35 -34.00 5.57
CA ASN A 108 -13.58 -34.36 4.87
C ASN A 108 -13.44 -34.53 3.36
N SER A 109 -12.27 -34.28 2.78
CA SER A 109 -12.09 -34.39 1.34
C SER A 109 -11.69 -35.81 0.94
N SER A 110 -12.66 -36.60 0.46
CA SER A 110 -12.46 -37.98 -0.04
C SER A 110 -11.41 -38.11 -1.15
N THR A 111 -11.22 -37.04 -1.94
CA THR A 111 -10.24 -37.01 -3.04
C THR A 111 -8.88 -36.47 -2.62
N PHE A 112 -8.73 -35.96 -1.39
CA PHE A 112 -7.49 -35.28 -0.98
C PHE A 112 -6.32 -36.24 -0.83
N GLY A 113 -6.54 -37.42 -0.21
CA GLY A 113 -5.49 -38.42 -0.02
C GLY A 113 -4.93 -38.98 -1.33
N ASN A 114 -5.75 -39.04 -2.38
CA ASN A 114 -5.36 -39.57 -3.69
C ASN A 114 -4.62 -38.54 -4.56
N LYS A 115 -4.51 -37.29 -4.11
CA LYS A 115 -3.81 -36.23 -4.84
C LYS A 115 -2.31 -36.30 -4.60
N THR A 116 -1.54 -35.84 -5.58
CA THR A 116 -0.10 -35.60 -5.43
C THR A 116 0.18 -34.58 -4.34
N VAL A 117 1.38 -34.63 -3.75
CA VAL A 117 1.80 -33.71 -2.68
C VAL A 117 1.61 -32.24 -3.08
N PHE A 118 2.02 -31.85 -4.30
CA PHE A 118 1.80 -30.50 -4.82
C PHE A 118 0.32 -30.12 -4.94
N SER A 119 -0.53 -31.06 -5.35
CA SER A 119 -1.97 -30.84 -5.46
C SER A 119 -2.64 -30.72 -4.08
N GLN A 120 -2.14 -31.47 -3.09
CA GLN A 120 -2.55 -31.35 -1.70
C GLN A 120 -2.18 -29.97 -1.15
N GLU A 121 -0.93 -29.54 -1.27
CA GLU A 121 -0.47 -28.21 -0.81
C GLU A 121 -1.23 -27.06 -1.49
N LYS A 122 -1.41 -27.12 -2.81
CA LYS A 122 -2.22 -26.15 -3.56
C LYS A 122 -3.66 -26.10 -3.04
N TYR A 123 -4.24 -27.25 -2.71
CA TYR A 123 -5.58 -27.32 -2.12
C TYR A 123 -5.62 -26.69 -0.73
N LYS A 124 -4.62 -26.99 0.14
CA LYS A 124 -4.49 -26.37 1.47
C LYS A 124 -4.40 -24.86 1.38
N LEU A 125 -3.49 -24.33 0.55
CA LEU A 125 -3.33 -22.89 0.31
C LEU A 125 -4.62 -22.23 -0.17
N LYS A 126 -5.34 -22.86 -1.11
CA LYS A 126 -6.64 -22.34 -1.59
C LYS A 126 -7.70 -22.28 -0.49
N LYS A 127 -7.73 -23.27 0.42
CA LYS A 127 -8.65 -23.29 1.55
C LYS A 127 -8.26 -22.27 2.62
N GLN A 128 -6.98 -22.17 2.97
CA GLN A 128 -6.47 -21.15 3.88
C GLN A 128 -6.83 -19.75 3.39
N LYS A 129 -6.52 -19.40 2.13
CA LYS A 129 -6.86 -18.08 1.56
C LYS A 129 -8.36 -17.75 1.63
N LYS A 130 -9.23 -18.75 1.50
CA LYS A 130 -10.68 -18.57 1.51
C LYS A 130 -11.28 -18.50 2.93
N TYR A 131 -10.81 -19.34 3.84
CA TYR A 131 -11.44 -19.54 5.15
C TYR A 131 -10.65 -18.93 6.30
N ALA A 132 -9.34 -18.72 6.12
CA ALA A 132 -8.37 -18.21 7.08
C ALA A 132 -7.59 -17.02 6.49
N PRO A 133 -8.25 -15.91 6.10
CA PRO A 133 -7.57 -14.80 5.47
C PRO A 133 -6.56 -14.17 6.42
N LYS A 134 -5.33 -14.01 5.94
CA LYS A 134 -4.23 -13.39 6.68
C LYS A 134 -4.02 -11.97 6.18
N VAL A 135 -3.85 -11.03 7.11
CA VAL A 135 -3.61 -9.63 6.82
C VAL A 135 -2.26 -9.24 7.39
N LEU A 136 -1.32 -8.94 6.51
CA LEU A 136 0.02 -8.49 6.88
C LEU A 136 0.08 -6.96 6.82
N LEU A 137 0.40 -6.35 7.95
CA LEU A 137 0.59 -4.91 8.08
C LEU A 137 1.95 -4.52 7.52
N ARG A 138 2.00 -3.78 6.42
CA ARG A 138 3.24 -3.36 5.74
C ARG A 138 3.43 -1.85 5.87
N ARG A 139 4.69 -1.45 5.98
CA ARG A 139 5.08 -0.05 5.82
C ARG A 139 4.99 0.35 4.35
N PRO A 140 4.36 1.48 4.00
CA PRO A 140 4.50 2.06 2.68
C PRO A 140 5.97 2.35 2.35
N SER A 141 6.36 2.04 1.12
CA SER A 141 7.68 2.34 0.56
C SER A 141 7.54 2.68 -0.91
N SER A 142 8.55 3.30 -1.52
CA SER A 142 8.58 3.55 -2.98
C SER A 142 8.20 2.30 -3.79
N ARG A 143 8.77 1.14 -3.40
CA ARG A 143 8.48 -0.15 -4.04
C ARG A 143 7.01 -0.51 -3.91
N SER A 144 6.49 -0.57 -2.67
CA SER A 144 5.16 -1.09 -2.41
C SER A 144 4.05 -0.17 -2.93
N ILE A 145 4.30 1.15 -2.93
CA ILE A 145 3.41 2.15 -3.53
C ILE A 145 3.34 1.93 -5.04
N CYS A 146 4.49 1.91 -5.71
CA CYS A 146 4.56 1.69 -7.16
C CYS A 146 3.93 0.34 -7.57
N GLU A 147 4.23 -0.76 -6.87
CA GLU A 147 3.63 -2.09 -7.12
C GLU A 147 2.11 -2.08 -6.99
N THR A 148 1.56 -1.38 -5.99
CA THR A 148 0.12 -1.33 -5.76
C THR A 148 -0.58 -0.50 -6.83
N TYR A 149 -0.03 0.67 -7.19
CA TYR A 149 -0.56 1.47 -8.29
C TYR A 149 -0.44 0.74 -9.63
N PHE A 150 0.65 0.03 -9.88
CA PHE A 150 0.81 -0.79 -11.07
C PHE A 150 -0.21 -1.95 -11.15
N LYS A 151 -0.69 -2.46 -10.01
CA LYS A 151 -1.74 -3.49 -10.01
C LYS A 151 -3.16 -2.90 -10.16
N LYS A 152 -3.42 -1.72 -9.60
CA LYS A 152 -4.79 -1.15 -9.49
C LYS A 152 -5.11 -0.04 -10.48
N SER A 153 -4.15 0.83 -10.77
CA SER A 153 -4.37 2.10 -11.46
C SER A 153 -3.12 2.52 -12.24
N LEU A 154 -2.77 1.72 -13.25
CA LEU A 154 -1.54 1.87 -14.02
C LEU A 154 -1.40 3.25 -14.66
N ALA A 155 -2.51 3.78 -15.19
CA ALA A 155 -2.51 5.07 -15.89
C ALA A 155 -2.12 6.24 -14.98
N GLN A 156 -2.45 6.20 -13.68
CA GLN A 156 -2.11 7.28 -12.74
C GLN A 156 -0.60 7.42 -12.54
N ILE A 157 0.16 6.33 -12.69
CA ILE A 157 1.61 6.33 -12.55
C ILE A 157 2.34 6.23 -13.90
N GLY A 158 1.65 6.55 -15.00
CA GLY A 158 2.22 6.49 -16.35
C GLY A 158 2.72 5.08 -16.73
N PHE A 159 2.08 4.03 -16.22
CA PHE A 159 2.48 2.63 -16.42
C PHE A 159 3.90 2.29 -15.93
N MET A 160 4.44 3.09 -15.01
CA MET A 160 5.78 2.87 -14.45
C MET A 160 5.82 1.61 -13.59
N ARG A 161 6.76 0.70 -13.90
CA ARG A 161 7.05 -0.48 -13.08
C ARG A 161 8.09 -0.18 -12.01
N VAL A 162 8.11 -1.00 -10.96
CA VAL A 162 9.03 -0.85 -9.82
C VAL A 162 10.50 -0.91 -10.24
N ASP A 163 10.86 -1.78 -11.17
CA ASP A 163 12.23 -1.89 -11.68
C ASP A 163 12.62 -0.67 -12.51
N THR A 164 11.72 -0.11 -13.32
CA THR A 164 11.93 1.18 -14.00
C THR A 164 12.15 2.30 -13.00
N LEU A 165 11.33 2.40 -11.96
CA LEU A 165 11.50 3.39 -10.88
C LEU A 165 12.86 3.18 -10.17
N SER A 166 13.21 1.93 -9.87
CA SER A 166 14.48 1.59 -9.21
C SER A 166 15.68 1.96 -10.06
N LEU A 167 15.62 1.70 -11.37
CA LEU A 167 16.66 2.05 -12.33
C LEU A 167 16.79 3.56 -12.47
N LEU A 168 15.68 4.29 -12.58
CA LEU A 168 15.66 5.76 -12.66
C LEU A 168 16.37 6.39 -11.45
N LEU A 169 16.02 5.98 -10.24
CA LEU A 169 16.65 6.49 -9.01
C LEU A 169 18.15 6.15 -8.94
N SER A 170 18.53 4.98 -9.44
CA SER A 170 19.93 4.53 -9.42
C SER A 170 20.78 5.23 -10.48
N MET A 171 20.25 5.41 -11.70
CA MET A 171 20.93 6.13 -12.78
C MET A 171 21.07 7.62 -12.49
N ALA A 172 20.09 8.22 -11.81
CA ALA A 172 20.17 9.60 -11.33
C ALA A 172 21.08 9.75 -10.09
N ASN A 173 21.65 8.65 -9.57
CA ASN A 173 22.51 8.64 -8.39
C ASN A 173 21.87 9.36 -7.19
N VAL A 174 20.56 9.12 -6.97
CA VAL A 174 19.83 9.75 -5.87
C VAL A 174 20.32 9.17 -4.54
N GLY A 175 20.87 10.04 -3.70
CA GLY A 175 21.42 9.69 -2.40
C GLY A 175 21.38 10.88 -1.44
N ALA A 176 21.62 10.60 -0.16
CA ALA A 176 21.63 11.60 0.90
C ALA A 176 22.49 12.82 0.53
N TYR A 177 22.07 14.00 0.99
CA TYR A 177 22.70 15.31 0.78
C TYR A 177 22.68 15.83 -0.67
N SER A 178 22.08 15.11 -1.62
CA SER A 178 21.90 15.60 -2.98
C SER A 178 20.73 16.59 -3.09
N ASP A 179 20.92 17.63 -3.90
CA ASP A 179 19.83 18.49 -4.35
C ASP A 179 19.35 18.00 -5.71
N VAL A 180 18.12 17.49 -5.77
CA VAL A 180 17.59 16.75 -6.92
C VAL A 180 16.47 17.53 -7.58
N LEU A 181 16.65 17.85 -8.86
CA LEU A 181 15.61 18.40 -9.71
C LEU A 181 14.76 17.27 -10.30
N VAL A 182 13.44 17.31 -10.09
CA VAL A 182 12.51 16.28 -10.54
C VAL A 182 11.38 16.91 -11.34
N VAL A 183 11.12 16.43 -12.56
CA VAL A 183 9.87 16.68 -13.29
C VAL A 183 9.00 15.45 -13.15
N ASP A 184 7.90 15.55 -12.40
CA ASP A 184 7.02 14.43 -12.06
C ASP A 184 5.58 14.72 -12.49
N MET A 185 5.11 13.98 -13.49
CA MET A 185 3.73 14.04 -14.00
C MET A 185 2.91 12.79 -13.62
N VAL A 186 3.37 12.01 -12.65
CA VAL A 186 2.82 10.71 -12.25
C VAL A 186 2.37 10.71 -10.78
N GLY A 187 1.65 11.77 -10.41
CA GLY A 187 0.99 11.89 -9.11
C GLY A 187 1.92 12.13 -7.92
N GLY A 188 3.19 12.46 -8.16
CA GLY A 188 4.20 12.63 -7.11
C GLY A 188 4.88 11.33 -6.69
N LEU A 189 4.72 10.23 -7.46
CA LEU A 189 5.36 8.95 -7.17
C LEU A 189 6.90 9.08 -7.15
N VAL A 190 7.48 9.79 -8.13
CA VAL A 190 8.93 9.96 -8.27
C VAL A 190 9.44 10.94 -7.24
N VAL A 191 8.74 12.06 -7.01
CA VAL A 191 9.08 13.04 -5.96
C VAL A 191 9.12 12.36 -4.59
N GLY A 192 8.10 11.56 -4.26
CA GLY A 192 8.07 10.80 -3.01
C GLY A 192 9.21 9.79 -2.88
N ALA A 193 9.56 9.10 -3.97
CA ALA A 193 10.65 8.12 -3.98
C ALA A 193 12.04 8.77 -3.83
N VAL A 194 12.23 9.95 -4.42
CA VAL A 194 13.43 10.76 -4.21
C VAL A 194 13.50 11.24 -2.76
N ALA A 195 12.41 11.79 -2.22
CA ALA A 195 12.36 12.24 -0.83
C ALA A 195 12.63 11.10 0.17
N GLU A 196 12.07 9.91 -0.07
CA GLU A 196 12.35 8.70 0.72
C GLU A 196 13.84 8.34 0.73
N ARG A 197 14.50 8.36 -0.44
CA ARG A 197 15.95 8.09 -0.59
C ARG A 197 16.83 9.15 0.08
N LEU A 198 16.42 10.41 0.02
CA LEU A 198 17.14 11.54 0.63
C LEU A 198 17.07 11.53 2.15
N GLY A 199 16.02 10.95 2.74
CA GLY A 199 15.92 10.81 4.20
C GLY A 199 15.87 12.14 4.96
N GLY A 200 15.48 13.24 4.30
CA GLY A 200 15.46 14.60 4.86
C GLY A 200 16.79 15.36 4.76
N THR A 201 17.78 14.78 4.08
CA THR A 201 19.07 15.43 3.76
C THR A 201 19.09 15.90 2.31
N GLY A 202 19.56 17.13 2.05
CA GLY A 202 19.44 17.76 0.73
C GLY A 202 18.01 18.24 0.43
N TYR A 203 17.72 18.53 -0.83
CA TYR A 203 16.44 19.07 -1.29
C TYR A 203 15.86 18.32 -2.50
N VAL A 204 14.54 18.26 -2.57
CA VAL A 204 13.80 17.85 -3.79
C VAL A 204 13.17 19.08 -4.39
N CYS A 205 13.66 19.51 -5.55
CA CYS A 205 13.03 20.54 -6.35
C CYS A 205 12.08 19.88 -7.36
N SER A 206 10.80 19.82 -7.02
CA SER A 206 9.75 19.33 -7.90
C SER A 206 9.32 20.44 -8.85
N THR A 207 9.55 20.23 -10.13
CA THR A 207 9.22 21.18 -11.18
C THR A 207 8.06 20.71 -12.01
N TYR A 208 7.27 21.66 -12.47
CA TYR A 208 6.10 21.41 -13.28
C TYR A 208 6.07 22.33 -14.49
N LEU A 209 5.28 21.91 -15.48
CA LEU A 209 4.98 22.65 -16.70
C LEU A 209 3.57 23.23 -16.59
N GLY A 210 3.31 24.34 -17.29
CA GLY A 210 1.99 24.97 -17.34
C GLY A 210 1.80 26.07 -16.30
N SER A 211 0.56 26.41 -15.97
CA SER A 211 0.24 27.53 -15.07
C SER A 211 0.12 27.13 -13.60
N ALA A 212 -0.07 25.84 -13.31
CA ALA A 212 -0.31 25.33 -11.95
C ALA A 212 0.40 23.99 -11.73
N PRO A 213 0.82 23.69 -10.49
CA PRO A 213 1.45 22.41 -10.16
C PRO A 213 0.50 21.24 -10.38
N SER A 214 1.02 20.13 -10.89
CA SER A 214 0.30 18.86 -10.90
C SER A 214 0.07 18.33 -9.48
N SER A 215 -0.99 17.55 -9.27
CA SER A 215 -1.24 16.94 -7.98
C SER A 215 -0.12 15.95 -7.63
N ILE A 216 0.36 16.04 -6.39
CA ILE A 216 1.42 15.18 -5.82
C ILE A 216 0.87 14.34 -4.67
N ASP A 217 -0.39 13.92 -4.79
CA ASP A 217 -1.16 13.31 -3.70
C ASP A 217 -0.58 11.97 -3.24
N ILE A 218 0.14 11.26 -4.11
CA ILE A 218 0.80 9.98 -3.78
C ILE A 218 1.85 10.17 -2.67
N ILE A 219 2.44 11.38 -2.55
CA ILE A 219 3.43 11.68 -1.50
C ILE A 219 2.86 11.43 -0.10
N ARG A 220 1.56 11.65 0.10
CA ARG A 220 0.90 11.42 1.40
C ARG A 220 1.00 9.95 1.87
N MET A 221 1.17 9.00 0.95
CA MET A 221 1.32 7.58 1.30
C MET A 221 2.69 7.23 1.89
N TYR A 222 3.73 8.04 1.65
CA TYR A 222 5.11 7.71 2.02
C TYR A 222 5.42 7.84 3.52
N ASN A 223 4.50 8.40 4.31
CA ASN A 223 4.75 8.73 5.72
C ASN A 223 6.03 9.56 5.92
N LEU A 224 6.24 10.54 5.04
CA LEU A 224 7.37 11.46 5.17
C LEU A 224 7.23 12.26 6.47
N SER A 225 8.32 12.43 7.22
CA SER A 225 8.32 13.31 8.39
C SER A 225 8.16 14.77 7.97
N SER A 226 7.75 15.63 8.90
CA SER A 226 7.70 17.08 8.66
C SER A 226 9.02 17.64 8.13
N THR A 227 10.16 17.13 8.64
CA THR A 227 11.50 17.51 8.17
C THR A 227 11.79 17.07 6.75
N MET A 228 11.24 15.96 6.28
CA MET A 228 11.38 15.51 4.88
C MET A 228 10.47 16.34 3.97
N VAL A 229 9.22 16.58 4.39
CA VAL A 229 8.24 17.38 3.65
C VAL A 229 8.75 18.81 3.45
N SER A 230 9.35 19.44 4.46
CA SER A 230 9.90 20.80 4.35
C SER A 230 11.08 20.93 3.38
N ARG A 231 11.65 19.81 2.89
CA ARG A 231 12.73 19.78 1.90
C ARG A 231 12.22 19.59 0.46
N ILE A 232 10.91 19.40 0.30
CA ILE A 232 10.27 19.31 -1.02
C ILE A 232 9.77 20.70 -1.37
N VAL A 233 10.34 21.28 -2.44
CA VAL A 233 9.97 22.60 -2.95
C VAL A 233 9.36 22.43 -4.33
N GLN A 234 8.28 23.14 -4.62
CA GLN A 234 7.66 23.15 -5.94
C GLN A 234 7.96 24.46 -6.67
N VAL A 235 8.45 24.38 -7.90
CA VAL A 235 8.80 25.56 -8.71
C VAL A 235 8.34 25.38 -10.16
N LEU A 236 7.80 26.44 -10.76
CA LEU A 236 7.45 26.43 -12.17
C LEU A 236 8.73 26.39 -13.04
N LEU A 237 8.75 25.54 -14.07
CA LEU A 237 9.94 25.39 -14.91
C LEU A 237 10.38 26.70 -15.60
N SER A 238 9.44 27.56 -16.01
CA SER A 238 9.77 28.86 -16.62
C SER A 238 10.49 29.80 -15.66
N ASP A 239 10.18 29.72 -14.37
CA ASP A 239 10.79 30.56 -13.35
C ASP A 239 12.23 30.13 -13.12
N LEU A 240 12.49 28.82 -13.07
CA LEU A 240 13.86 28.28 -13.03
C LEU A 240 14.69 28.70 -14.26
N CYS A 241 14.11 28.63 -15.46
CA CYS A 241 14.78 29.06 -16.68
C CYS A 241 15.10 30.57 -16.69
N SER A 242 14.19 31.39 -16.14
CA SER A 242 14.37 32.83 -16.01
C SER A 242 15.48 33.16 -15.02
N MET A 243 15.53 32.48 -13.86
CA MET A 243 16.59 32.67 -12.87
C MET A 243 17.97 32.29 -13.41
N ARG A 244 18.07 31.20 -14.20
CA ARG A 244 19.33 30.83 -14.86
C ARG A 244 19.86 31.93 -15.79
N SER A 245 18.97 32.69 -16.41
CA SER A 245 19.34 33.79 -17.32
C SER A 245 19.76 35.06 -16.57
N SER A 246 19.43 35.16 -15.27
CA SER A 246 19.77 36.28 -14.39
C SER A 246 21.07 36.05 -13.61
N GLU A 247 21.51 34.80 -13.42
CA GLU A 247 22.75 34.47 -12.70
C GLU A 247 24.00 34.62 -13.57
N ASN A 248 24.46 35.86 -13.74
CA ASN A 248 25.90 36.11 -13.81
C ASN A 248 26.41 36.40 -12.38
N THR A 249 27.12 35.42 -11.81
CA THR A 249 27.82 35.39 -10.50
C THR A 249 26.96 35.09 -9.25
N PRO A 250 27.29 34.05 -8.45
CA PRO A 250 26.49 33.68 -7.28
C PRO A 250 26.74 34.67 -6.14
N THR A 251 25.69 35.40 -5.76
CA THR A 251 25.70 36.19 -4.52
C THR A 251 24.70 35.53 -3.57
N VAL A 252 25.22 35.01 -2.46
CA VAL A 252 24.43 34.41 -1.38
C VAL A 252 23.46 35.47 -0.84
N LEU A 253 22.15 35.27 -1.05
CA LEU A 253 21.12 36.12 -0.46
C LEU A 253 20.38 35.33 0.64
N ASN A 254 20.77 35.62 1.88
CA ASN A 254 19.90 35.49 3.05
C ASN A 254 18.73 36.46 2.89
N GLY A 255 17.50 36.00 3.12
CA GLY A 255 16.34 36.86 3.25
C GLY A 255 15.06 36.05 3.28
N GLY A 256 14.48 35.89 4.48
CA GLY A 256 13.22 35.18 4.66
C GLY A 256 12.02 35.97 4.17
N THR A 257 10.99 35.24 3.78
CA THR A 257 9.60 35.72 3.72
C THR A 257 8.67 34.52 3.90
N GLU A 258 7.57 34.82 4.58
CA GLU A 258 6.69 33.91 5.31
C GLU A 258 5.92 32.93 4.43
N GLY A 259 5.84 31.68 4.89
CA GLY A 259 5.06 30.62 4.24
C GLY A 259 3.57 30.81 4.50
N GLU A 260 2.80 30.91 3.42
CA GLU A 260 1.34 30.81 3.46
C GLU A 260 0.95 29.36 3.79
N VAL A 261 0.35 29.18 4.96
CA VAL A 261 -0.16 27.89 5.43
C VAL A 261 -1.48 27.61 4.70
N VAL A 262 -1.45 26.69 3.74
CA VAL A 262 -2.68 26.15 3.14
C VAL A 262 -3.11 24.94 3.97
N GLU A 263 -4.16 25.12 4.79
CA GLU A 263 -4.87 24.01 5.41
C GLU A 263 -5.61 23.18 4.34
N PRO A 264 -5.51 21.84 4.35
CA PRO A 264 -6.14 21.02 3.34
C PRO A 264 -7.63 20.81 3.63
N VAL A 265 -8.44 21.08 2.61
CA VAL A 265 -9.85 20.69 2.53
C VAL A 265 -9.97 19.16 2.59
N ILE A 266 -10.87 18.70 3.45
CA ILE A 266 -11.21 17.30 3.71
C ILE A 266 -11.79 16.68 2.43
N ALA A 267 -11.12 15.67 1.86
CA ALA A 267 -11.69 14.80 0.83
C ALA A 267 -11.75 13.37 1.37
N ALA A 268 -12.98 12.91 1.60
CA ALA A 268 -13.32 11.56 2.03
C ALA A 268 -13.23 10.54 0.87
N GLU A 269 -13.00 9.29 1.28
CA GLU A 269 -13.29 8.00 0.62
C GLU A 269 -13.10 7.86 -0.90
N VAL A 270 -12.12 7.02 -1.27
CA VAL A 270 -12.11 6.34 -2.57
C VAL A 270 -12.48 4.86 -2.35
N ASP A 271 -13.78 4.56 -2.30
CA ASP A 271 -14.30 3.28 -2.79
C ASP A 271 -15.75 3.40 -3.28
N ALA A 272 -16.09 2.55 -4.24
CA ALA A 272 -17.39 2.32 -4.88
C ALA A 272 -17.86 3.27 -6.01
N GLN A 273 -17.55 2.89 -7.25
CA GLN A 273 -18.60 2.59 -8.25
C GLN A 273 -18.08 1.58 -9.28
N VAL A 274 -18.49 0.32 -9.10
CA VAL A 274 -18.42 -0.73 -10.12
C VAL A 274 -19.72 -0.65 -10.90
N SER A 275 -19.65 -0.19 -12.15
CA SER A 275 -20.75 -0.34 -13.12
C SER A 275 -20.70 -1.74 -13.73
N GLN A 276 -21.87 -2.38 -13.71
CA GLN A 276 -22.14 -3.71 -14.24
C GLN A 276 -21.82 -3.80 -15.74
N ALA A 277 -21.06 -4.82 -16.14
CA ALA A 277 -21.06 -5.30 -17.51
C ALA A 277 -22.03 -6.48 -17.61
N GLN A 278 -23.06 -6.36 -18.46
CA GLN A 278 -23.95 -7.46 -18.83
C GLN A 278 -23.18 -8.57 -19.57
N PRO A 279 -23.60 -9.84 -19.44
CA PRO A 279 -23.02 -10.94 -20.19
C PRO A 279 -23.45 -10.85 -21.66
N VAL A 280 -22.48 -10.87 -22.57
CA VAL A 280 -22.72 -11.09 -24.01
C VAL A 280 -22.79 -12.60 -24.23
N ASP A 281 -23.98 -13.08 -24.59
CA ASP A 281 -24.22 -14.40 -25.15
C ASP A 281 -23.30 -14.63 -26.35
N THR A 282 -22.48 -15.67 -26.30
CA THR A 282 -21.87 -16.26 -27.50
C THR A 282 -22.34 -17.70 -27.59
N THR A 283 -23.39 -17.90 -28.38
CA THR A 283 -23.84 -19.19 -28.86
C THR A 283 -22.71 -19.83 -29.69
N VAL A 284 -22.14 -20.92 -29.20
CA VAL A 284 -21.38 -21.86 -30.03
C VAL A 284 -22.29 -23.04 -30.30
N SER A 285 -22.76 -23.14 -31.54
CA SER A 285 -23.51 -24.27 -32.04
C SER A 285 -22.58 -25.46 -32.22
N ASP A 286 -22.93 -26.58 -31.59
CA ASP A 286 -22.40 -27.91 -31.90
C ASP A 286 -22.75 -28.27 -33.35
N GLU A 287 -21.75 -28.51 -34.18
CA GLU A 287 -21.90 -29.25 -35.43
C GLU A 287 -21.22 -30.61 -35.28
N LYS A 288 -22.00 -31.63 -35.62
CA LYS A 288 -21.76 -33.05 -35.35
C LYS A 288 -21.31 -33.71 -36.65
N ALA A 289 -20.07 -34.21 -36.67
CA ALA A 289 -19.62 -35.32 -37.52
C ALA A 289 -18.36 -35.93 -36.89
#